data_AF-A0A7J9DXW9-F1
#
_entry.id   AF-A0A7J9DXW9-F1
#
_cell.length_a   1.000
_cell.length_b   1.000
_cell.length_c   1.000
_cell.angle_alpha   90.00
_cell.angle_beta   90.00
_cell.angle_gamma   90.00
#
_symmetry.space_group_name_H-M   'P 1'
#
loop_
_entity.id
_entity.type
_entity.pdbx_description
1 polymer ?
#
loop_
_entity_poly.entity_id
_entity_poly.type
_entity_poly.pdbx_seq_one_letter_code
_entity_poly.pdbx_strand_id
1 'polypeptide(L)'
;MSTLVVKVSGEKVKTWWDKRLTEIFCDICIKEILKGNRPGTHFIKDGWLKIMTNFEKQIGKAYSQRQLKNMWDALKKEWKA
;
A
#
# COMPACT_ATOMS: atom_id res chain seq x y z
N MET A 1 -14.15 -21.92 -24.05
CA MET A 1 -13.06 -21.85 -23.06
C MET A 1 -13.54 -21.02 -21.89
N SER A 2 -14.20 -21.69 -20.94
CA SER A 2 -14.67 -21.06 -19.71
C SER A 2 -13.47 -20.76 -18.82
N THR A 3 -13.32 -19.52 -18.39
CA THR A 3 -12.53 -19.21 -17.18
C THR A 3 -13.44 -18.52 -16.19
N LEU A 4 -13.51 -19.17 -15.04
CA LEU A 4 -14.39 -18.91 -13.93
C LEU A 4 -14.10 -17.57 -13.25
N VAL A 5 -15.21 -16.99 -12.83
CA VAL A 5 -15.40 -15.87 -11.92
C VAL A 5 -14.38 -15.88 -10.76
N VAL A 6 -13.69 -14.76 -10.56
CA VAL A 6 -13.19 -14.38 -9.23
C VAL A 6 -13.95 -13.12 -8.82
N LYS A 7 -15.15 -13.32 -8.27
CA LYS A 7 -15.89 -12.25 -7.61
C LYS A 7 -15.25 -12.09 -6.23
N VAL A 8 -14.22 -11.24 -6.14
CA VAL A 8 -13.68 -10.82 -4.83
C VAL A 8 -14.71 -9.90 -4.19
N SER A 9 -15.68 -10.52 -3.50
CA SER A 9 -16.54 -9.85 -2.54
C SER A 9 -15.73 -9.61 -1.28
N GLY A 10 -14.90 -8.57 -1.30
CA GLY A 10 -14.34 -7.97 -0.09
C GLY A 10 -15.32 -6.92 0.40
N GLU A 11 -15.84 -7.11 1.60
CA GLU A 11 -16.75 -6.18 2.26
C GLU A 11 -16.18 -4.76 2.20
N LYS A 12 -17.08 -3.80 1.95
CA LYS A 12 -16.76 -2.38 1.82
C LYS A 12 -16.29 -1.85 3.17
N VAL A 13 -15.00 -2.02 3.48
CA VAL A 13 -14.35 -1.13 4.41
C VAL A 13 -14.40 0.23 3.73
N LYS A 14 -15.26 1.09 4.28
CA LYS A 14 -15.44 2.50 3.91
C LYS A 14 -14.15 3.25 4.27
N THR A 15 -13.03 2.84 3.68
CA THR A 15 -11.78 3.54 3.79
C THR A 15 -11.82 4.67 2.78
N TRP A 16 -11.24 5.79 3.18
CA TRP A 16 -10.96 6.94 2.33
C TRP A 16 -10.11 6.60 1.07
N TRP A 17 -9.65 5.34 0.94
CA TRP A 17 -8.69 4.88 -0.04
C TRP A 17 -9.33 3.85 -0.97
N ASP A 18 -9.33 4.13 -2.27
CA ASP A 18 -9.78 3.19 -3.30
C ASP A 18 -8.96 1.89 -3.24
N LYS A 19 -9.58 0.75 -3.55
CA LYS A 19 -8.95 -0.57 -3.65
C LYS A 19 -7.70 -0.52 -4.53
N ARG A 20 -7.77 0.21 -5.66
CA ARG A 20 -6.64 0.42 -6.56
C ARG A 20 -5.46 1.13 -5.88
N LEU A 21 -5.72 2.14 -5.04
CA LEU A 21 -4.67 2.85 -4.30
C LEU A 21 -3.99 1.90 -3.30
N THR A 22 -4.78 1.05 -2.64
CA THR A 22 -4.28 0.04 -1.71
C THR A 22 -3.37 -0.98 -2.38
N GLU A 23 -3.77 -1.53 -3.52
CA GLU A 23 -2.96 -2.49 -4.27
C GLU A 23 -1.61 -1.87 -4.68
N ILE A 24 -1.63 -0.68 -5.27
CA ILE A 24 -0.42 0.04 -5.69
C ILE A 24 0.50 0.35 -4.51
N PHE A 25 -0.07 0.76 -3.36
CA PHE A 25 0.70 1.04 -2.16
C PHE A 25 1.38 -0.22 -1.61
N CYS A 26 0.66 -1.34 -1.55
CA CYS A 26 1.20 -2.63 -1.11
C CYS A 26 2.34 -3.09 -2.01
N ASP A 27 2.17 -3.01 -3.34
CA ASP A 27 3.20 -3.39 -4.30
C ASP A 27 4.49 -2.57 -4.13
N ILE A 28 4.37 -1.26 -3.93
CA ILE A 28 5.52 -0.39 -3.69
C ILE A 28 6.19 -0.75 -2.35
N CYS A 29 5.41 -0.95 -1.29
CA CYS A 29 5.93 -1.37 0.00
C CYS A 29 6.71 -2.68 -0.09
N ILE A 30 6.17 -3.69 -0.77
CA ILE A 30 6.83 -4.99 -0.98
C ILE A 30 8.16 -4.81 -1.72
N LYS A 31 8.17 -4.05 -2.82
CA LYS A 31 9.40 -3.78 -3.59
C LYS A 31 10.48 -3.11 -2.74
N GLU A 32 10.12 -2.19 -1.86
CA GLU A 32 11.09 -1.52 -0.99
C GLU A 32 11.56 -2.39 0.19
N ILE A 33 10.70 -3.31 0.68
CA ILE A 33 11.11 -4.35 1.64
C ILE A 33 12.16 -5.27 1.01
N LEU A 34 11.91 -5.74 -0.22
CA LEU A 34 12.84 -6.61 -0.95
C LEU A 34 14.19 -5.96 -1.24
N LYS A 35 14.23 -4.62 -1.35
CA LYS A 35 15.47 -3.84 -1.49
C LYS A 35 16.20 -3.62 -0.16
N GLY A 36 15.70 -4.14 0.96
CA GLY A 36 16.31 -3.96 2.28
C GLY A 36 16.02 -2.62 2.95
N ASN A 37 15.10 -1.80 2.42
CA ASN A 37 14.76 -0.51 3.03
C ASN A 37 13.87 -0.64 4.29
N ARG A 38 13.64 -1.88 4.76
CA ARG A 38 12.96 -2.22 6.00
C ARG A 38 13.72 -3.34 6.73
N PRO A 39 14.89 -3.07 7.32
CA PRO A 39 15.73 -4.09 7.96
C PRO A 39 15.14 -4.63 9.28
N GLY A 40 14.13 -3.95 9.84
CA GLY A 40 13.42 -4.39 11.03
C GLY A 40 11.92 -4.18 10.89
N THR A 41 11.30 -3.57 11.88
CA THR A 41 9.84 -3.37 11.91
C THR A 41 9.38 -2.16 11.09
N HIS A 42 10.27 -1.24 10.73
CA HIS A 42 9.94 0.04 10.08
C HIS A 42 10.80 0.33 8.84
N PHE A 43 10.22 1.03 7.86
CA PHE A 43 10.98 1.56 6.74
C PHE A 43 11.95 2.65 7.21
N ILE A 44 13.17 2.63 6.68
CA ILE A 44 14.16 3.69 6.90
C ILE A 44 13.74 4.97 6.16
N LYS A 45 14.42 6.10 6.44
CA LYS A 45 14.12 7.41 5.81
C LYS A 45 14.09 7.32 4.28
N ASP A 46 15.10 6.71 3.68
CA ASP A 46 15.19 6.52 2.22
C ASP A 46 14.09 5.61 1.68
N GLY A 47 13.69 4.59 2.46
CA GLY A 47 12.56 3.73 2.12
C GLY A 47 11.27 4.53 2.01
N TRP A 48 10.99 5.38 2.99
CA TRP A 48 9.82 6.27 2.94
C TRP A 48 9.87 7.26 1.79
N LEU A 49 11.03 7.84 1.50
CA LEU A 49 11.20 8.74 0.37
C LEU A 49 10.87 8.03 -0.95
N LYS A 50 11.44 6.83 -1.17
CA LYS A 50 11.17 6.01 -2.37
C LYS A 50 9.71 5.60 -2.46
N ILE A 51 9.08 5.24 -1.35
CA ILE A 51 7.65 4.91 -1.32
C ILE A 51 6.82 6.11 -1.76
N MET A 52 7.05 7.30 -1.17
CA MET A 52 6.31 8.51 -1.54
C MET A 52 6.48 8.86 -3.01
N THR A 53 7.72 8.91 -3.51
CA THR A 53 8.01 9.27 -4.89
C THR A 53 7.43 8.26 -5.89
N ASN A 54 7.56 6.95 -5.62
CA ASN A 54 7.00 5.94 -6.52
C ASN A 54 5.47 5.91 -6.46
N PHE A 55 4.88 6.17 -5.30
CA PHE A 55 3.43 6.23 -5.16
C PHE A 55 2.87 7.42 -5.92
N GLU A 56 3.47 8.60 -5.76
CA GLU A 56 3.13 9.79 -6.54
C GLU A 56 3.29 9.55 -8.05
N LYS A 57 4.38 8.91 -8.48
CA LYS A 57 4.61 8.59 -9.89
C LYS A 57 3.53 7.66 -10.47
N GLN A 58 3.04 6.68 -9.71
CA GLN A 58 2.03 5.73 -10.18
C GLN A 58 0.60 6.28 -10.13
N ILE A 59 0.28 7.11 -9.14
CA ILE A 59 -1.07 7.66 -8.94
C ILE A 59 -1.25 9.02 -9.61
N GLY A 60 -0.16 9.74 -9.87
CA GLY A 60 -0.18 11.13 -10.34
C GLY A 60 -0.57 12.13 -9.24
N LYS A 61 -0.50 11.74 -7.96
CA LYS A 61 -0.88 12.57 -6.83
C LYS A 61 0.11 12.43 -5.67
N ALA A 62 0.58 13.56 -5.17
CA ALA A 62 1.46 13.61 -4.01
C ALA A 62 0.70 13.25 -2.72
N TYR A 63 1.34 12.42 -1.91
CA TYR A 63 0.88 12.06 -0.57
C TYR A 63 2.00 12.26 0.43
N SER A 64 1.66 12.86 1.57
CA SER A 64 2.60 13.01 2.67
C SER A 64 2.91 11.66 3.32
N GLN A 65 4.10 11.53 3.90
CA GLN A 65 4.48 10.35 4.67
C GLN A 65 3.46 10.01 5.77
N ARG A 66 2.85 11.03 6.40
CA ARG A 66 1.82 10.84 7.44
C ARG A 66 0.57 10.15 6.87
N GLN A 67 0.11 10.55 5.69
CA GLN A 67 -1.04 9.91 5.04
C GLN A 67 -0.75 8.45 4.69
N LEU A 68 0.43 8.16 4.15
CA LEU A 68 0.84 6.79 3.81
C LEU A 68 1.08 5.92 5.04
N LYS A 69 1.59 6.48 6.14
CA LYS A 69 1.68 5.78 7.44
C LYS A 69 0.31 5.42 7.99
N ASN A 70 -0.63 6.37 7.98
CA ASN A 70 -1.99 6.12 8.43
C ASN A 70 -2.65 5.01 7.59
N MET A 71 -2.40 4.99 6.29
CA MET A 71 -2.87 3.93 5.39
C MET A 71 -2.25 2.57 5.76
N TRP A 72 -0.94 2.50 5.94
CA TRP A 72 -0.24 1.28 6.40
C TRP A 72 -0.79 0.76 7.73
N ASP A 73 -1.05 1.65 8.69
CA ASP A 73 -1.60 1.27 9.99
C ASP A 73 -3.05 0.80 9.90
N ALA A 74 -3.87 1.40 9.02
CA ALA A 74 -5.23 0.93 8.74
C ALA A 74 -5.22 -0.47 8.12
N LEU A 75 -4.39 -0.71 7.11
CA LEU A 75 -4.26 -2.02 6.46
C LEU A 75 -3.82 -3.11 7.43
N LYS A 76 -2.87 -2.82 8.33
CA LYS A 76 -2.47 -3.77 9.37
C LYS A 76 -3.59 -4.11 10.35
N LYS A 77 -4.50 -3.18 10.64
CA LYS A 77 -5.65 -3.46 11.51
C LYS A 77 -6.66 -4.35 10.80
N GLU A 78 -6.92 -4.07 9.52
CA GLU A 78 -7.84 -4.86 8.69
C GLU A 78 -7.36 -6.30 8.50
N TRP A 79 -6.06 -6.54 8.30
CA TRP A 79 -5.52 -7.90 8.15
C TRP A 79 -5.31 -8.66 9.46
N LYS A 80 -5.37 -7.98 10.59
CA LYS A 80 -5.31 -8.61 11.92
C LYS A 80 -6.70 -8.92 12.49
N ALA A 81 -7.74 -8.34 11.92
CA ALA A 81 -9.13 -8.64 12.24
C ALA A 81 -9.53 -9.98 11.59
#